data_AF-A0A1I4D8I3-F1
#
_entry.id   AF-A0A1I4D8I3-F1
#
_cell.length_a   1.000
_cell.length_b   1.000
_cell.length_c   1.000
_cell.angle_alpha   90.00
_cell.angle_beta   90.00
_cell.angle_gamma   90.00
#
_symmetry.space_group_name_H-M   'P 1'
#
loop_
_entity.id
_entity.type
_entity.pdbx_description
1 polymer ?
#
loop_
_entity_poly.entity_id
_entity_poly.type
_entity_poly.pdbx_seq_one_letter_code
_entity_poly.pdbx_strand_id
1 'polypeptide(L)'
;MAQKTVKTNGTGRPKSYSPELVHEIIARSLEAGIPLTEIDADLVKEQLCKKHGVSDTIRQESLAKLVDAMHAEFIEKERKTLLAGLSGSIVASVEEAVAIAGRELLLIVARQNAACMIAADTECEELRKDKRNANWRIAELEAALMAQEDANRELEQVREAAATQIADISKNLKSAQAELEQVRRDDGPVERLLTELRNPAVREDIRAALAEITGTNGSELGVS
;
A
#
# COMPACT_ATOMS: atom_id res chain seq x y z
N MET A 1 53.00 -4.33 12.08
CA MET A 1 51.70 -4.12 11.43
C MET A 1 51.51 -5.23 10.41
N ALA A 2 50.71 -6.24 10.73
CA ALA A 2 50.53 -7.42 9.90
C ALA A 2 49.45 -7.16 8.84
N GLN A 3 49.82 -7.23 7.57
CA GLN A 3 48.90 -7.15 6.44
C GLN A 3 47.96 -8.35 6.48
N LYS A 4 46.66 -8.07 6.58
CA LYS A 4 45.57 -9.03 6.56
C LYS A 4 45.36 -9.43 5.10
N THR A 5 45.88 -10.58 4.68
CA THR A 5 45.61 -11.15 3.36
C THR A 5 44.17 -11.64 3.32
N VAL A 6 43.39 -11.06 2.40
CA VAL A 6 42.02 -11.47 2.10
C VAL A 6 42.09 -12.84 1.43
N LYS A 7 41.72 -13.89 2.17
CA LYS A 7 41.45 -15.22 1.60
C LYS A 7 40.15 -15.14 0.81
N THR A 8 40.25 -15.13 -0.52
CA THR A 8 39.10 -15.36 -1.39
C THR A 8 38.84 -16.87 -1.47
N ASN A 9 37.57 -17.25 -1.30
CA ASN A 9 37.12 -18.64 -1.24
C ASN A 9 37.30 -19.34 -2.61
N GLY A 10 38.36 -20.15 -2.74
CA GLY A 10 38.60 -21.01 -3.90
C GLY A 10 38.09 -22.42 -3.68
N THR A 11 36.77 -22.62 -3.57
CA THR A 11 36.17 -23.97 -3.57
C THR A 11 35.97 -24.45 -5.01
N GLY A 12 37.06 -24.90 -5.62
CA GLY A 12 37.09 -25.57 -6.91
C GLY A 12 38.39 -26.34 -7.06
N ARG A 13 38.37 -27.45 -7.80
CA ARG A 13 39.57 -28.22 -8.15
C ARG A 13 40.67 -27.25 -8.63
N PRO A 14 41.90 -27.33 -8.12
CA PRO A 14 42.96 -26.40 -8.49
C PRO A 14 43.14 -26.38 -10.02
N LYS A 15 43.38 -25.19 -10.58
CA LYS A 15 43.66 -25.02 -12.01
C LYS A 15 44.83 -25.94 -12.36
N SER A 16 44.70 -26.68 -13.45
CA SER A 16 45.73 -27.60 -13.94
C SER A 16 46.95 -26.87 -14.56
N TYR A 17 46.92 -25.54 -14.57
CA TYR A 17 47.94 -24.66 -15.13
C TYR A 17 48.12 -23.43 -14.22
N SER A 18 49.35 -22.92 -14.13
CA SER A 18 49.66 -21.68 -13.42
C SER A 18 49.48 -20.46 -14.33
N PRO A 19 49.21 -19.26 -13.78
CA PRO A 19 49.15 -18.02 -14.54
C PRO A 19 50.47 -17.69 -15.27
N GLU A 20 51.60 -18.09 -14.67
CA GLU A 20 52.95 -17.87 -15.23
C GLU A 20 53.14 -18.63 -16.55
N LEU A 21 52.59 -19.84 -16.67
CA LEU A 21 52.64 -20.61 -17.92
C LEU A 21 51.85 -19.93 -19.04
N VAL A 22 50.72 -19.31 -18.70
CA VAL A 22 49.92 -18.56 -19.68
C VAL A 22 50.67 -17.30 -20.12
N HIS A 23 51.27 -16.57 -19.19
CA HIS A 23 52.12 -15.42 -19.51
C HIS A 23 53.30 -15.84 -20.41
N GLU A 24 53.96 -16.96 -20.12
CA GLU A 24 55.08 -17.47 -20.92
C GLU A 24 54.65 -17.87 -22.33
N ILE A 25 53.48 -18.50 -22.50
CA ILE A 25 52.93 -18.85 -23.82
C ILE A 25 52.63 -17.59 -24.63
N ILE A 26 52.00 -16.59 -24.01
CA ILE A 26 51.68 -15.32 -24.68
C ILE A 26 52.98 -14.61 -25.06
N ALA A 27 53.95 -14.51 -24.15
CA ALA A 27 55.25 -13.90 -24.41
C ALA A 27 56.00 -14.57 -25.57
N ARG A 28 56.12 -15.91 -25.57
CA ARG A 28 56.77 -16.64 -26.67
C ARG A 28 56.02 -16.50 -28.00
N SER A 29 54.69 -16.36 -27.97
CA SER A 29 53.89 -16.15 -29.19
C SER A 29 54.12 -14.76 -29.76
N LEU A 30 54.24 -13.74 -28.91
CA LEU A 30 54.67 -12.40 -29.31
C LEU A 30 56.09 -12.38 -29.87
N GLU A 31 57.04 -13.09 -29.23
CA GLU A 31 58.42 -13.24 -29.74
C GLU A 31 58.48 -13.96 -31.10
N ALA A 32 57.56 -14.88 -31.35
CA ALA A 32 57.40 -15.55 -32.64
C ALA A 32 56.74 -14.66 -33.72
N GLY A 33 56.38 -13.41 -33.38
CA GLY A 33 55.78 -12.45 -34.31
C GLY A 33 54.27 -12.57 -34.48
N ILE A 34 53.58 -13.33 -33.62
CA ILE A 34 52.10 -13.41 -33.64
C ILE A 34 51.55 -12.14 -32.99
N PRO A 35 50.67 -11.38 -33.67
CA PRO A 35 50.09 -10.17 -33.09
C PRO A 35 49.18 -10.52 -31.90
N LEU A 36 49.16 -9.65 -30.89
CA LEU A 36 48.40 -9.85 -29.64
C LEU A 36 46.90 -10.12 -29.89
N THR A 37 46.34 -9.57 -30.98
CA THR A 37 44.94 -9.77 -31.40
C THR A 37 44.63 -11.19 -31.87
N GLU A 38 45.64 -11.96 -32.27
CA GLU A 38 45.52 -13.34 -32.75
C GLU A 38 45.85 -14.38 -31.66
N ILE A 39 46.28 -13.94 -30.47
CA ILE A 39 46.58 -14.81 -29.33
C ILE A 39 45.32 -14.99 -28.48
N ASP A 40 44.41 -15.83 -28.93
CA ASP A 40 43.15 -16.09 -28.21
C ASP A 40 43.28 -17.23 -27.17
N ALA A 41 42.20 -17.42 -26.40
CA ALA A 41 42.15 -18.47 -25.39
C ALA A 41 42.31 -19.88 -25.98
N ASP A 42 41.95 -20.08 -27.25
CA ASP A 42 42.00 -21.37 -27.93
C ASP A 42 43.43 -21.71 -28.35
N LEU A 43 44.17 -20.73 -28.89
CA LEU A 43 45.59 -20.85 -29.18
C LEU A 43 46.39 -21.11 -27.89
N VAL A 44 46.09 -20.38 -26.82
CA VAL A 44 46.75 -20.58 -25.52
C VAL A 44 46.40 -21.96 -24.95
N LYS A 45 45.15 -22.42 -25.07
CA LYS A 45 44.73 -23.76 -24.64
C LYS A 45 45.49 -24.84 -25.41
N GLU A 46 45.60 -24.70 -26.73
CA GLU A 46 46.32 -25.63 -27.59
C GLU A 46 47.80 -25.73 -27.17
N GLN A 47 48.44 -24.59 -26.89
CA GLN A 47 49.84 -24.57 -26.42
C GLN A 47 49.99 -25.13 -25.01
N LEU A 48 49.05 -24.88 -24.09
CA LEU A 48 49.04 -25.49 -22.75
C LEU A 48 48.94 -27.02 -22.84
N CYS A 49 48.08 -27.54 -23.73
CA CYS A 49 47.91 -28.98 -23.92
C CYS A 49 49.14 -29.61 -24.57
N LYS A 50 49.64 -29.02 -25.67
CA LYS A 50 50.75 -29.57 -26.46
C LYS A 50 52.12 -29.44 -25.79
N LYS A 51 52.44 -28.28 -25.21
CA LYS A 51 53.78 -27.98 -24.68
C LYS A 51 53.93 -28.25 -23.19
N HIS A 52 52.83 -28.18 -22.44
CA HIS A 52 52.86 -28.26 -20.98
C HIS A 52 52.05 -29.44 -20.42
N GLY A 53 51.48 -30.30 -21.28
CA GLY A 53 50.79 -31.53 -20.88
C GLY A 53 49.53 -31.28 -20.03
N VAL A 54 48.95 -30.09 -20.12
CA VAL A 54 47.75 -29.73 -19.37
C VAL A 54 46.53 -30.43 -19.99
N SER A 55 45.59 -30.88 -19.16
CA SER A 55 44.36 -31.53 -19.62
C SER A 55 43.58 -30.66 -20.62
N ASP A 56 43.05 -31.26 -21.68
CA ASP A 56 42.19 -30.59 -22.66
C ASP A 56 40.81 -30.21 -22.09
N THR A 57 40.48 -30.69 -20.88
CA THR A 57 39.22 -30.36 -20.18
C THR A 57 39.28 -29.02 -19.42
N ILE A 58 40.21 -28.12 -19.74
CA ILE A 58 40.27 -26.78 -19.13
C ILE A 58 39.00 -25.99 -19.47
N ARG A 59 38.44 -25.30 -18.48
CA ARG A 59 37.30 -24.39 -18.68
C ARG A 59 37.75 -23.16 -19.47
N GLN A 60 37.28 -23.06 -20.71
CA GLN A 60 37.63 -22.00 -21.67
C GLN A 60 37.35 -20.59 -21.12
N GLU A 61 36.20 -20.37 -20.47
CA GLU A 61 35.85 -19.06 -19.87
C GLU A 61 36.88 -18.58 -18.84
N SER A 62 37.43 -19.50 -18.05
CA SER A 62 38.40 -19.16 -17.00
C SER A 62 39.80 -18.90 -17.56
N LEU A 63 40.10 -19.47 -18.73
CA LEU A 63 41.32 -19.22 -19.48
C LEU A 63 41.21 -17.89 -20.24
N ALA A 64 40.09 -17.64 -20.90
CA ALA A 64 39.82 -16.39 -21.61
C ALA A 64 39.99 -15.17 -20.71
N LYS A 65 39.36 -15.16 -19.53
CA LYS A 65 39.53 -14.08 -18.53
C LYS A 65 40.99 -13.86 -18.12
N LEU A 66 41.79 -14.92 -18.08
CA LEU A 66 43.20 -14.83 -17.73
C LEU A 66 44.03 -14.30 -18.91
N VAL A 67 43.73 -14.73 -20.14
CA VAL A 67 44.37 -14.22 -21.36
C VAL A 67 44.05 -12.73 -21.55
N ASP A 68 42.79 -12.31 -21.35
CA ASP A 68 42.38 -10.91 -21.43
C ASP A 68 43.12 -10.03 -20.40
N ALA A 69 43.26 -10.53 -19.17
CA ALA A 69 44.00 -9.82 -18.12
C ALA A 69 45.49 -9.69 -18.49
N MET A 70 46.09 -10.75 -19.05
CA MET A 70 47.49 -10.71 -19.50
C MET A 70 47.68 -9.80 -20.71
N HIS A 71 46.73 -9.77 -21.65
CA HIS A 71 46.73 -8.82 -22.76
C HIS A 71 46.70 -7.38 -22.27
N ALA A 72 45.83 -7.06 -21.31
CA ALA A 72 45.78 -5.74 -20.70
C ALA A 72 47.14 -5.35 -20.07
N GLU A 73 47.80 -6.26 -19.36
CA GLU A 73 49.14 -6.03 -18.81
C GLU A 73 50.20 -5.82 -19.90
N PHE A 74 50.19 -6.60 -20.98
CA PHE A 74 51.14 -6.43 -22.09
C PHE A 74 50.94 -5.09 -22.79
N ILE A 75 49.70 -4.70 -23.08
CA ILE A 75 49.37 -3.40 -23.68
C ILE A 75 49.79 -2.26 -22.75
N GLU A 76 49.59 -2.39 -21.44
CA GLU A 76 50.01 -1.37 -20.48
C GLU A 76 51.54 -1.25 -20.41
N LYS A 77 52.26 -2.39 -20.38
CA LYS A 77 53.73 -2.41 -20.42
C LYS A 77 54.27 -1.81 -21.72
N GLU A 78 53.71 -2.19 -22.86
CA GLU A 78 54.07 -1.67 -24.17
C GLU A 78 53.84 -0.15 -24.23
N ARG A 79 52.67 0.31 -23.78
CA ARG A 79 52.35 1.74 -23.68
C ARG A 79 53.35 2.49 -22.79
N LYS A 80 53.72 1.93 -21.64
CA LYS A 80 54.75 2.51 -20.75
C LYS A 80 56.12 2.57 -21.42
N THR A 81 56.53 1.52 -22.13
CA THR A 81 57.80 1.51 -22.87
C THR A 81 57.81 2.49 -24.04
N LEU A 82 56.70 2.61 -24.77
CA LEU A 82 56.55 3.57 -25.87
C LEU A 82 56.62 5.00 -25.33
N LEU A 83 55.95 5.29 -24.20
CA LEU A 83 56.04 6.58 -23.53
C LEU A 83 57.46 6.88 -23.02
N ALA A 84 58.15 5.89 -22.45
CA ALA A 84 59.54 6.05 -22.00
C ALA A 84 60.54 6.24 -23.16
N GLY A 85 60.20 5.77 -24.36
CA GLY A 85 60.99 5.95 -25.58
C GLY A 85 60.81 7.32 -26.25
N LEU A 86 59.84 8.13 -25.81
CA LEU A 86 59.66 9.50 -26.31
C LEU A 86 60.69 10.45 -25.70
N SER A 87 61.04 11.51 -26.44
CA SER A 87 61.90 12.55 -25.89
C SER A 87 61.20 13.24 -24.70
N GLY A 88 61.97 13.65 -23.68
CA GLY A 88 61.40 14.25 -22.47
C GLY A 88 60.50 15.47 -22.73
N SER A 89 60.71 16.18 -23.83
CA SER A 89 59.84 17.28 -24.28
C SER A 89 58.45 16.80 -24.68
N ILE A 90 58.32 15.65 -25.36
CA ILE A 90 57.03 15.12 -25.83
C ILE A 90 56.27 14.51 -24.66
N VAL A 91 56.95 13.80 -23.76
CA VAL A 91 56.35 13.23 -22.54
C VAL A 91 55.73 14.34 -21.69
N ALA A 92 56.48 15.42 -21.44
CA ALA A 92 55.99 16.57 -20.69
C ALA A 92 54.76 17.22 -21.34
N SER A 93 54.75 17.38 -22.67
CA SER A 93 53.59 17.93 -23.39
C SER A 93 52.35 17.02 -23.33
N VAL A 94 52.53 15.70 -23.38
CA VAL A 94 51.42 14.73 -23.25
C VAL A 94 50.86 14.73 -21.83
N GLU A 95 51.72 14.75 -20.82
CA GLU A 95 51.29 14.82 -19.42
C GLU A 95 50.55 16.12 -19.11
N GLU A 96 51.04 17.25 -19.62
CA GLU A 96 50.36 18.54 -19.49
C GLU A 96 48.99 18.54 -20.18
N ALA A 97 48.90 18.01 -21.40
CA ALA A 97 47.63 17.90 -22.12
C ALA A 97 46.61 17.01 -21.38
N VAL A 98 47.06 15.88 -20.82
CA VAL A 98 46.21 14.98 -20.02
C VAL A 98 45.78 15.67 -18.71
N ALA A 99 46.67 16.41 -18.05
CA ALA A 99 46.33 17.15 -16.85
C ALA A 99 45.31 18.28 -17.12
N ILE A 100 45.45 18.99 -18.24
CA ILE A 100 44.46 19.99 -18.69
C ILE A 100 43.12 19.33 -18.99
N ALA A 101 43.10 18.25 -19.78
CA ALA A 101 41.88 17.53 -20.10
C ALA A 101 41.19 16.97 -18.86
N GLY A 102 41.95 16.46 -17.89
CA GLY A 102 41.43 15.99 -16.61
C GLY A 102 40.76 17.10 -15.79
N ARG A 103 41.36 18.30 -15.75
CA ARG A 103 40.77 19.47 -15.08
C ARG A 103 39.48 19.94 -15.74
N GLU A 104 39.45 20.00 -17.07
CA GLU A 104 38.24 20.38 -17.83
C GLU A 104 37.11 19.37 -17.62
N LEU A 105 37.41 18.07 -17.65
CA LEU A 105 36.44 17.01 -17.34
C LEU A 105 35.87 17.15 -15.93
N LEU A 106 36.71 17.41 -14.92
CA LEU A 106 36.26 17.64 -13.55
C LEU A 106 35.34 18.86 -13.45
N LEU A 107 35.64 19.94 -14.16
CA LEU A 107 34.80 21.14 -14.21
C LEU A 107 33.43 20.85 -14.86
N ILE A 108 33.40 20.08 -15.94
CA ILE A 108 32.16 19.69 -16.61
C ILE A 108 31.31 18.83 -15.67
N VAL A 109 31.91 17.82 -15.02
CA VAL A 109 31.21 16.95 -14.06
C VAL A 109 30.70 17.76 -12.87
N ALA A 110 31.48 18.69 -12.34
CA ALA A 110 31.04 19.56 -11.25
C ALA A 110 29.83 20.43 -11.65
N ARG A 111 29.83 20.98 -12.86
CA ARG A 111 28.71 21.76 -13.40
C ARG A 111 27.46 20.90 -13.60
N GLN A 112 27.61 19.70 -14.15
CA GLN A 112 26.49 18.78 -14.32
C GLN A 112 25.91 18.35 -12.97
N ASN A 113 26.76 18.00 -12.01
CA ASN A 113 26.32 17.65 -10.67
C ASN A 113 25.56 18.81 -10.00
N ALA A 114 26.07 20.05 -10.11
CA ALA A 114 25.37 21.22 -9.58
C ALA A 114 24.00 21.42 -10.24
N ALA A 115 23.90 21.27 -11.56
CA ALA A 115 22.62 21.36 -12.27
C ALA A 115 21.64 20.25 -11.85
N CYS A 116 22.12 19.01 -11.71
CA CYS A 116 21.32 17.89 -11.23
C CYS A 116 20.84 18.09 -9.80
N MET A 117 21.69 18.63 -8.91
CA MET A 117 21.29 18.93 -7.53
C MET A 117 20.18 19.97 -7.50
N ILE A 118 20.31 21.06 -8.27
CA ILE A 118 19.26 22.10 -8.35
C ILE A 118 17.94 21.49 -8.85
N ALA A 119 17.97 20.67 -9.91
CA ALA A 119 16.78 20.02 -10.43
C ALA A 119 16.12 19.09 -9.38
N ALA A 120 16.93 18.27 -8.69
CA ALA A 120 16.45 17.39 -7.64
C ALA A 120 15.87 18.17 -6.44
N ASP A 121 16.48 19.28 -6.05
CA ASP A 121 15.97 20.15 -4.99
C ASP A 121 14.63 20.79 -5.38
N THR A 122 14.49 21.25 -6.64
CA THR A 122 13.22 21.80 -7.13
C THR A 122 12.10 20.76 -7.13
N GLU A 123 12.38 19.54 -7.59
CA GLU A 123 11.41 18.45 -7.57
C GLU A 123 11.02 18.06 -6.12
N CYS A 124 11.99 18.04 -5.21
CA CYS A 124 11.72 17.82 -3.78
C CYS A 124 10.84 18.91 -3.19
N GLU A 125 11.01 20.16 -3.58
CA GLU A 125 10.16 21.26 -3.11
C GLU A 125 8.73 21.18 -3.64
N GLU A 126 8.55 20.79 -4.90
CA GLU A 126 7.23 20.52 -5.50
C GLU A 126 6.53 19.38 -4.76
N LEU A 127 7.20 18.24 -4.57
CA LEU A 127 6.65 17.12 -3.81
C LEU A 127 6.30 17.49 -2.37
N ARG A 128 7.07 18.38 -1.72
CA ARG A 128 6.73 18.92 -0.40
C ARG A 128 5.52 19.84 -0.41
N LYS A 129 5.28 20.58 -1.49
CA LYS A 129 4.05 21.40 -1.66
C LYS A 129 2.85 20.48 -1.86
N ASP A 130 2.97 19.48 -2.73
CA ASP A 130 1.90 18.52 -3.00
C ASP A 130 1.53 17.71 -1.76
N LYS A 131 2.53 17.24 -1.00
CA LYS A 131 2.31 16.57 0.29
C LYS A 131 1.54 17.45 1.26
N ARG A 132 1.88 18.74 1.36
CA ARG A 132 1.17 19.68 2.24
C ARG A 132 -0.28 19.87 1.79
N ASN A 133 -0.52 19.98 0.50
CA ASN A 133 -1.85 20.11 -0.07
C ASN A 133 -2.69 18.85 0.18
N ALA A 134 -2.13 17.67 -0.08
CA ALA A 134 -2.78 16.39 0.18
C ALA A 134 -3.15 16.24 1.67
N ASN A 135 -2.22 16.56 2.58
CA ASN A 135 -2.49 16.50 4.02
C ASN A 135 -3.61 17.47 4.44
N TRP A 136 -3.63 18.68 3.86
CA TRP A 136 -4.71 19.64 4.13
C TRP A 136 -6.07 19.11 3.66
N ARG A 137 -6.11 18.52 2.45
CA ARG A 137 -7.34 17.93 1.91
C ARG A 137 -7.81 16.71 2.70
N ILE A 138 -6.88 15.89 3.19
CA ILE A 138 -7.19 14.76 4.08
C ILE A 138 -7.83 15.28 5.37
N ALA A 139 -7.22 16.27 6.03
CA ALA A 139 -7.77 16.83 7.27
C ALA A 139 -9.18 17.43 7.06
N GLU A 140 -9.41 18.09 5.92
CA GLU A 140 -10.73 18.61 5.55
C GLU A 140 -11.77 17.49 5.37
N LEU A 141 -11.39 16.41 4.68
CA LEU A 141 -12.26 15.24 4.48
C LEU A 141 -12.52 14.48 5.77
N GLU A 142 -11.53 14.34 6.64
CA GLU A 142 -11.68 13.73 7.97
C GLU A 142 -12.64 14.54 8.85
N ALA A 143 -12.54 15.88 8.82
CA ALA A 143 -13.48 16.75 9.52
C ALA A 143 -14.90 16.63 8.97
N ALA A 144 -15.06 16.57 7.64
CA ALA A 144 -16.37 16.38 7.01
C ALA A 144 -16.96 15.01 7.33
N LEU A 145 -16.15 13.96 7.38
CA LEU A 145 -16.56 12.61 7.77
C LEU A 145 -17.08 12.59 9.20
N MET A 146 -16.35 13.18 10.15
CA MET A 146 -16.80 13.24 11.55
C MET A 146 -18.11 14.02 11.69
N ALA A 147 -18.26 15.15 11.00
CA ALA A 147 -19.51 15.90 11.00
C ALA A 147 -20.68 15.08 10.43
N GLN A 148 -20.44 14.27 9.40
CA GLN A 148 -21.46 13.41 8.82
C GLN A 148 -21.80 12.21 9.73
N GLU A 149 -20.81 11.64 10.42
CA GLU A 149 -21.04 10.61 11.43
C GLU A 149 -21.89 11.12 12.58
N ASP A 150 -21.63 12.33 13.07
CA ASP A 150 -22.43 12.96 14.12
C ASP A 150 -23.86 13.23 13.66
N ALA A 151 -24.04 13.77 12.44
CA ALA A 151 -25.37 13.97 11.85
C ALA A 151 -26.15 12.64 11.69
N ASN A 152 -25.46 11.55 11.32
CA ASN A 152 -26.09 10.23 11.24
C ASN A 152 -26.52 9.71 12.62
N ARG A 153 -25.69 9.89 13.66
CA ARG A 153 -26.04 9.53 15.03
C ARG A 153 -27.26 10.31 15.52
N GLU A 154 -27.35 11.60 15.21
CA GLU A 154 -28.54 12.41 15.52
C GLU A 154 -29.79 11.87 14.83
N LEU A 155 -29.70 11.53 13.55
CA LEU A 155 -30.82 10.92 12.80
C LEU A 155 -31.23 9.56 13.37
N GLU A 156 -30.27 8.73 13.80
CA GLU A 156 -30.54 7.46 14.46
C GLU A 156 -31.30 7.68 15.78
N GLN A 157 -30.88 8.63 16.61
CA GLN A 157 -31.59 8.98 17.84
C GLN A 157 -33.02 9.47 17.57
N VAL A 158 -33.20 10.34 16.57
CA VAL A 158 -34.53 10.81 16.16
C VAL A 158 -35.40 9.65 15.67
N ARG A 159 -34.83 8.74 14.88
CA ARG A 159 -35.53 7.54 14.39
C ARG A 159 -35.95 6.63 15.55
N GLU A 160 -35.08 6.39 16.52
CA GLU A 160 -35.39 5.59 17.70
C GLU A 160 -36.48 6.24 18.55
N ALA A 161 -36.40 7.54 18.80
CA ALA A 161 -37.44 8.29 19.52
C ALA A 161 -38.79 8.27 18.79
N ALA A 162 -38.79 8.37 17.44
CA ALA A 162 -40.01 8.24 16.67
C ALA A 162 -40.58 6.81 16.74
N ALA A 163 -39.72 5.78 16.72
CA ALA A 163 -40.15 4.40 16.83
C ALA A 163 -40.81 4.09 18.19
N THR A 164 -40.28 4.63 19.29
CA THR A 164 -40.89 4.49 20.61
C THR A 164 -42.23 5.22 20.68
N GLN A 165 -42.33 6.45 20.17
CA GLN A 165 -43.59 7.18 20.10
C GLN A 165 -44.66 6.44 19.28
N ILE A 166 -44.29 5.86 18.13
CA ILE A 166 -45.20 5.05 17.32
C ILE A 166 -45.68 3.82 18.09
N ALA A 167 -44.79 3.16 18.84
CA ALA A 167 -45.15 2.01 19.67
C ALA A 167 -46.14 2.39 20.78
N ASP A 168 -45.91 3.51 21.46
CA ASP A 168 -46.80 4.03 22.51
C ASP A 168 -48.17 4.42 21.97
N ILE A 169 -48.21 5.16 20.85
CA ILE A 169 -49.46 5.52 20.17
C ILE A 169 -50.21 4.26 19.74
N SER A 170 -49.51 3.27 19.18
CA SER A 170 -50.12 2.00 18.77
C SER A 170 -50.70 1.23 19.96
N LYS A 171 -50.04 1.27 21.12
CA LYS A 171 -50.54 0.66 22.36
C LYS A 171 -51.79 1.39 22.87
N ASN A 172 -51.76 2.73 22.90
CA ASN A 172 -52.90 3.55 23.32
C ASN A 172 -54.10 3.40 22.38
N LEU A 173 -53.84 3.28 21.07
CA LEU A 173 -54.87 3.02 20.09
C LEU A 173 -55.53 1.66 20.35
N LYS A 174 -54.75 0.60 20.60
CA LYS A 174 -55.28 -0.73 20.95
C LYS A 174 -56.12 -0.70 22.23
N SER A 175 -55.69 0.02 23.27
CA SER A 175 -56.47 0.14 24.52
C SER A 175 -57.77 0.91 24.29
N ALA A 176 -57.72 2.04 23.57
CA ALA A 176 -58.92 2.82 23.25
C ALA A 176 -59.89 2.02 22.36
N GLN A 177 -59.39 1.20 21.42
CA GLN A 177 -60.22 0.28 20.65
C GLN A 177 -60.90 -0.76 21.54
N ALA A 178 -60.16 -1.35 22.50
CA ALA A 178 -60.73 -2.29 23.44
C ALA A 178 -61.80 -1.65 24.35
N GLU A 179 -61.57 -0.42 24.82
CA GLU A 179 -62.55 0.36 25.59
C GLU A 179 -63.79 0.69 24.76
N LEU A 180 -63.64 1.08 23.49
CA LEU A 180 -64.78 1.29 22.58
C LEU A 180 -65.57 0.01 22.33
N GLU A 181 -64.90 -1.13 22.17
CA GLU A 181 -65.57 -2.42 22.06
C GLU A 181 -66.31 -2.79 23.35
N GLN A 182 -65.74 -2.49 24.51
CA GLN A 182 -66.36 -2.70 25.81
C GLN A 182 -67.64 -1.85 25.93
N VAL A 183 -67.56 -0.53 25.67
CA VAL A 183 -68.72 0.37 25.70
C VAL A 183 -69.80 -0.07 24.72
N ARG A 184 -69.43 -0.46 23.49
CA ARG A 184 -70.40 -1.01 22.51
C ARG A 184 -71.11 -2.27 22.99
N ARG A 185 -70.45 -3.11 23.80
CA ARG A 185 -71.09 -4.28 24.41
C ARG A 185 -72.01 -3.87 25.57
N ASP A 186 -71.59 -2.88 26.35
CA ASP A 186 -72.31 -2.36 27.52
C ASP A 186 -73.52 -1.47 27.14
N ASP A 187 -73.56 -0.91 25.92
CA ASP A 187 -74.73 -0.25 25.34
C ASP A 187 -75.88 -1.24 25.04
N GLY A 188 -75.58 -2.54 24.92
CA GLY A 188 -76.59 -3.59 24.71
C GLY A 188 -77.66 -3.64 25.82
N PRO A 189 -77.30 -3.67 27.11
CA PRO A 189 -78.22 -3.51 28.23
C PRO A 189 -79.06 -2.23 28.20
N VAL A 190 -78.46 -1.08 27.84
CA VAL A 190 -79.17 0.21 27.80
C VAL A 190 -80.15 0.25 26.63
N GLU A 191 -79.77 -0.22 25.45
CA GLU A 191 -80.67 -0.36 24.30
C GLU A 191 -81.78 -1.40 24.57
N ARG A 192 -81.47 -2.52 25.27
CA ARG A 192 -82.49 -3.48 25.72
C ARG A 192 -83.47 -2.84 26.70
N LEU A 193 -83.00 -2.10 27.70
CA LEU A 193 -83.87 -1.38 28.63
C LEU A 193 -84.71 -0.31 27.93
N LEU A 194 -84.13 0.44 26.98
CA LEU A 194 -84.85 1.44 26.20
C LEU A 194 -85.90 0.80 25.27
N THR A 195 -85.63 -0.37 24.70
CA THR A 195 -86.59 -1.12 23.88
C THR A 195 -87.70 -1.74 24.72
N GLU A 196 -87.38 -2.28 25.91
CA GLU A 196 -88.37 -2.76 26.88
C GLU A 196 -89.27 -1.63 27.40
N LEU A 197 -88.72 -0.44 27.71
CA LEU A 197 -89.50 0.75 28.08
C LEU A 197 -90.35 1.34 26.94
N ARG A 198 -90.05 0.97 25.69
CA ARG A 198 -90.82 1.34 24.50
C ARG A 198 -91.93 0.32 24.20
N ASN A 199 -91.92 -0.85 24.85
CA ASN A 199 -92.98 -1.84 24.78
C ASN A 199 -94.20 -1.36 25.59
N PRO A 200 -95.38 -1.19 24.99
CA PRO A 200 -96.55 -0.65 25.68
C PRO A 200 -97.03 -1.50 26.86
N ALA A 201 -96.83 -2.82 26.83
CA ALA A 201 -97.22 -3.71 27.94
C ALA A 201 -96.41 -3.46 29.21
N VAL A 202 -95.08 -3.39 29.09
CA VAL A 202 -94.16 -3.12 30.22
C VAL A 202 -94.37 -1.70 30.75
N ARG A 203 -94.71 -0.74 29.88
CA ARG A 203 -95.00 0.64 30.28
C ARG A 203 -96.30 0.75 31.10
N GLU A 204 -97.31 -0.06 30.79
CA GLU A 204 -98.54 -0.16 31.58
C GLU A 204 -98.28 -0.83 32.93
N ASP A 205 -97.45 -1.89 32.97
CA ASP A 205 -97.06 -2.55 34.23
C ASP A 205 -96.27 -1.64 35.17
N ILE A 206 -95.35 -0.82 34.62
CA ILE A 206 -94.61 0.19 35.40
C ILE A 206 -95.55 1.30 35.89
N ARG A 207 -96.53 1.73 35.09
CA ARG A 207 -97.57 2.68 35.55
C ARG A 207 -98.45 2.09 36.63
N ALA A 208 -98.80 0.80 36.54
CA ALA A 208 -99.59 0.10 37.53
C ALA A 208 -98.82 0.00 38.86
N ALA A 209 -97.54 -0.37 38.83
CA ALA A 209 -96.68 -0.41 40.02
C ALA A 209 -96.46 0.99 40.64
N LEU A 210 -96.32 2.05 39.82
CA LEU A 210 -96.26 3.44 40.32
C LEU A 210 -97.61 3.90 40.90
N ALA A 211 -98.73 3.46 40.34
CA ALA A 211 -100.07 3.70 40.88
C ALA A 211 -100.27 2.95 42.23
N GLU A 212 -99.66 1.78 42.38
CA GLU A 212 -99.69 0.98 43.62
C GLU A 212 -98.81 1.59 44.72
N ILE A 213 -97.65 2.14 44.38
CA ILE A 213 -96.77 2.88 45.32
C ILE A 213 -97.40 4.22 45.74
N THR A 214 -98.06 4.92 44.82
CA THR A 214 -98.82 6.14 45.16
C THR A 214 -100.12 5.83 45.91
N GLY A 215 -100.72 4.66 45.67
CA GLY A 215 -101.86 4.14 46.43
C GLY A 215 -101.51 3.68 47.86
N THR A 216 -100.33 3.10 48.07
CA THR A 216 -99.85 2.67 49.40
C THR A 216 -99.43 3.85 50.27
N ASN A 217 -98.79 4.89 49.70
CA ASN A 217 -98.56 6.16 50.41
C ASN A 217 -99.85 6.95 50.69
N GLY A 218 -100.95 6.66 49.98
CA GLY A 218 -102.28 7.19 50.28
C GLY A 218 -103.05 6.41 51.35
N SER A 219 -102.59 5.21 51.74
CA SER A 219 -103.29 4.31 52.68
C SER A 219 -102.75 4.35 54.11
N GLU A 220 -101.63 5.04 54.38
CA GLU A 220 -101.17 5.32 55.76
C GLU A 220 -101.65 6.69 56.29
N LEU A 221 -102.46 7.42 55.51
CA LEU A 221 -103.11 8.67 55.94
C LEU A 221 -104.64 8.52 55.91
N GLY A 222 -105.18 7.76 56.87
CA GLY A 222 -106.55 7.98 57.32
C GLY A 222 -107.33 6.75 57.72
N VAL A 223 -107.32 6.41 59.02
CA VAL A 223 -108.53 6.21 59.84
C VAL A 223 -108.19 6.56 61.29
N SER A 224 -108.89 7.59 61.79
CA SER A 224 -109.15 8.00 63.19
C SER A 224 -108.00 8.48 64.07
#